data_AF-A0A529Y4D0-F1
#
_entry.id   AF-A0A529Y4D0-F1
#
_cell.length_a   1.000
_cell.length_b   1.000
_cell.length_c   1.000
_cell.angle_alpha   90.00
_cell.angle_beta   90.00
_cell.angle_gamma   90.00
#
_symmetry.space_group_name_H-M   'P 1'
#
loop_
_entity.id
_entity.type
_entity.pdbx_description
1 polymer ?
#
loop_
_entity_poly.entity_id
_entity_poly.type
_entity_poly.pdbx_seq_one_letter_code
_entity_poly.pdbx_strand_id
1 'polypeptide(L)'
;MAHVEPYEPRPGPGPNELRVLYREESQAKRRREARPGLWMAVAIYVLFSATDLLLVPDVALYTIMARFAVGLTALLTLEGQLRRGVATQWLDITCAAAIIFGYVGWLWPTSLGADRQAVAYYMVFGTIFMMSANLFFTFSFKTSIITSTIILCILYVVNYFVPASLTYKMVFGTFYVSCFTFTSYVNWKLNEERYNVFLNALEAKIQHKEATERG
;
A
#
# COMPACT_ATOMS: atom_id res chain seq x y z
N MET A 1 -22.52 53.28 -28.17
CA MET A 1 -22.14 52.80 -26.82
C MET A 1 -22.17 51.29 -26.86
N ALA A 2 -21.01 50.64 -26.81
CA ALA A 2 -20.95 49.18 -26.81
C ALA A 2 -21.39 48.67 -25.44
N HIS A 3 -22.41 47.82 -25.42
CA HIS A 3 -22.82 47.07 -24.23
C HIS A 3 -21.68 46.12 -23.87
N VAL A 4 -20.93 46.43 -22.82
CA VAL A 4 -20.01 45.48 -22.19
C VAL A 4 -20.89 44.57 -21.37
N GLU A 5 -21.09 43.33 -21.83
CA GLU A 5 -21.74 42.31 -21.00
C GLU A 5 -20.94 42.17 -19.69
N PRO A 6 -21.61 42.14 -18.52
CA PRO A 6 -20.92 41.92 -17.26
C PRO A 6 -20.26 40.54 -17.32
N TYR A 7 -18.93 40.52 -17.15
CA TYR A 7 -18.17 39.29 -16.95
C TYR A 7 -18.66 38.63 -15.66
N GLU A 8 -19.61 37.72 -15.76
CA GLU A 8 -19.92 36.82 -14.67
C GLU A 8 -18.73 35.86 -14.52
N PRO A 9 -18.00 35.91 -13.39
CA PRO A 9 -16.98 34.90 -13.13
C PRO A 9 -17.69 33.55 -13.12
N ARG A 10 -17.32 32.66 -14.05
CA ARG A 10 -17.85 31.30 -14.07
C ARG A 10 -17.72 30.75 -12.65
N PRO A 11 -18.82 30.27 -12.04
CA PRO A 11 -18.74 29.73 -10.69
C PRO A 11 -17.70 28.62 -10.70
N GLY A 12 -16.70 28.75 -9.81
CA GLY A 12 -15.68 27.72 -9.65
C GLY A 12 -16.32 26.36 -9.41
N PRO A 13 -15.65 25.26 -9.79
CA PRO A 13 -16.23 23.92 -9.70
C PRO A 13 -16.75 23.65 -8.29
N GLY A 14 -17.99 23.18 -8.21
CA GLY A 14 -18.65 22.93 -6.92
C GLY A 14 -17.94 21.82 -6.12
N PRO A 15 -18.19 21.67 -4.81
CA PRO A 15 -17.54 20.68 -3.97
C PRO A 15 -17.67 19.22 -4.47
N ASN A 16 -18.79 18.89 -5.12
CA ASN A 16 -19.01 17.57 -5.71
C ASN A 16 -18.22 17.36 -7.00
N GLU A 17 -18.06 18.40 -7.82
CA GLU A 17 -17.32 18.35 -9.07
C GLU A 17 -15.81 18.23 -8.80
N LEU A 18 -15.31 18.97 -7.80
CA LEU A 18 -13.94 18.83 -7.29
C LEU A 18 -13.64 17.39 -6.83
N ARG A 19 -14.58 16.74 -6.15
CA ARG A 19 -14.43 15.34 -5.71
C ARG A 19 -14.37 14.36 -6.87
N VAL A 20 -15.14 14.60 -7.94
CA VAL A 20 -15.12 13.77 -9.15
C VAL A 20 -13.78 13.93 -9.87
N LEU A 21 -13.34 15.16 -10.11
CA LEU A 21 -12.05 15.48 -10.73
C LEU A 21 -10.88 14.88 -9.94
N TYR A 22 -10.88 15.03 -8.61
CA TYR A 22 -9.87 14.43 -7.74
C TYR A 22 -9.86 12.90 -7.86
N ARG A 23 -11.04 12.27 -7.93
CA ARG A 23 -11.16 10.81 -8.03
C ARG A 23 -10.60 10.29 -9.34
N GLU A 24 -10.87 10.97 -10.46
CA GLU A 24 -10.37 10.60 -11.78
C GLU A 24 -8.84 10.73 -11.87
N GLU A 25 -8.29 11.86 -11.43
CA GLU A 25 -6.85 12.08 -11.42
C GLU A 25 -6.13 11.10 -10.48
N SER A 26 -6.70 10.85 -9.31
CA SER A 26 -6.24 9.83 -8.36
C SER A 26 -6.25 8.42 -8.97
N GLN A 27 -7.28 8.06 -9.75
CA GLN A 27 -7.38 6.75 -10.41
C GLN A 27 -6.32 6.59 -11.51
N ALA A 28 -6.08 7.63 -12.31
CA ALA A 28 -5.05 7.61 -13.34
C ALA A 28 -3.65 7.45 -12.72
N LYS A 29 -3.37 8.21 -11.65
CA LYS A 29 -2.11 8.13 -10.91
C LYS A 29 -1.89 6.75 -10.30
N ARG A 30 -2.88 6.21 -9.58
CA ARG A 30 -2.82 4.87 -8.98
C ARG A 30 -2.53 3.78 -10.01
N ARG A 31 -3.20 3.83 -11.16
CA ARG A 31 -2.96 2.86 -12.25
C ARG A 31 -1.53 2.92 -12.76
N ARG A 32 -0.97 4.13 -12.92
CA ARG A 32 0.41 4.33 -13.39
C ARG A 32 1.44 3.84 -12.38
N GLU A 33 1.17 4.03 -11.09
CA GLU A 33 2.09 3.70 -10.00
C GLU A 33 1.97 2.25 -9.51
N ALA A 34 0.84 1.57 -9.77
CA ALA A 34 0.62 0.19 -9.34
C ALA A 34 1.68 -0.79 -9.87
N ARG A 35 2.09 -0.63 -11.13
CA ARG A 35 3.10 -1.49 -11.77
C ARG A 35 4.48 -1.34 -11.11
N PRO A 36 5.13 -0.16 -11.11
CA PRO A 36 6.42 0.00 -10.45
C PRO A 36 6.34 -0.32 -8.95
N GLY A 37 5.22 0.01 -8.30
CA GLY A 37 4.98 -0.35 -6.89
C GLY A 37 5.04 -1.84 -6.63
N LEU A 38 4.30 -2.66 -7.40
CA LEU A 38 4.31 -4.12 -7.22
C LEU A 38 5.66 -4.74 -7.57
N TRP A 39 6.32 -4.26 -8.62
CA TRP A 39 7.65 -4.73 -9.00
C TRP A 39 8.69 -4.49 -7.89
N MET A 40 8.71 -3.29 -7.30
CA MET A 40 9.58 -2.98 -6.18
C MET A 40 9.25 -3.83 -4.95
N ALA A 41 7.96 -4.00 -4.63
CA ALA A 41 7.52 -4.83 -3.52
C ALA A 41 7.98 -6.30 -3.69
N VAL A 42 7.83 -6.87 -4.90
CA VAL A 42 8.27 -8.25 -5.19
C VAL A 42 9.78 -8.37 -5.15
N ALA A 43 10.53 -7.40 -5.69
CA ALA A 43 11.99 -7.43 -5.64
C ALA A 43 12.52 -7.45 -4.20
N ILE A 44 11.98 -6.58 -3.33
CA ILE A 44 12.33 -6.54 -1.92
C ILE A 44 11.89 -7.82 -1.21
N TYR A 45 10.69 -8.32 -1.50
CA TYR A 45 10.18 -9.57 -0.94
C TYR A 45 11.09 -10.76 -1.28
N VAL A 46 11.58 -10.85 -2.53
CA VAL A 46 12.56 -11.87 -2.93
C VAL A 46 13.92 -11.65 -2.26
N LEU A 47 14.37 -10.42 -2.06
CA LEU A 47 15.64 -10.12 -1.38
C LEU A 47 15.68 -10.66 0.06
N PHE A 48 14.53 -10.71 0.73
CA PHE A 48 14.42 -11.34 2.06
C PHE A 48 14.72 -12.85 2.07
N SER A 49 14.85 -13.50 0.92
CA SER A 49 15.35 -14.87 0.80
C SER A 49 16.74 -15.06 1.42
N ALA A 50 17.58 -14.02 1.38
CA ALA A 50 18.88 -14.06 2.05
C ALA A 50 18.73 -14.19 3.58
N THR A 51 17.71 -13.54 4.16
CA THR A 51 17.44 -13.64 5.61
C THR A 51 16.85 -14.98 6.02
N ASP A 52 16.11 -15.67 5.13
CA ASP A 52 15.62 -17.03 5.43
C ASP A 52 16.78 -18.00 5.63
N LEU A 53 17.78 -17.94 4.75
CA LEU A 53 18.95 -18.82 4.82
C LEU A 53 19.73 -18.61 6.13
N LEU A 54 19.65 -17.42 6.71
CA LEU A 54 20.31 -17.08 7.96
C LEU A 54 19.47 -17.44 9.20
N LEU A 55 18.18 -17.11 9.20
CA LEU A 55 17.32 -17.18 10.38
C LEU A 55 16.50 -18.47 10.47
N VAL A 56 16.16 -19.09 9.34
CA VAL A 56 15.33 -20.30 9.30
C VAL A 56 15.85 -21.27 8.22
N PRO A 57 17.13 -21.69 8.30
CA PRO A 57 17.79 -22.46 7.24
C PRO A 57 17.11 -23.80 6.95
N ASP A 58 16.45 -24.39 7.93
CA ASP A 58 15.73 -25.66 7.85
C ASP A 58 14.48 -25.60 6.95
N VAL A 59 13.79 -24.46 6.92
CA VAL A 59 12.61 -24.22 6.07
C VAL A 59 12.87 -23.23 4.94
N ALA A 60 14.10 -22.73 4.82
CA ALA A 60 14.48 -21.68 3.86
C ALA A 60 14.11 -22.03 2.41
N LEU A 61 14.25 -23.29 2.01
CA LEU A 61 13.85 -23.69 0.66
C LEU A 61 12.34 -23.50 0.44
N TYR A 62 11.51 -23.87 1.42
CA TYR A 62 10.06 -23.73 1.33
C TYR A 62 9.62 -22.27 1.35
N THR A 63 10.23 -21.44 2.21
CA THR A 63 9.93 -19.99 2.27
C THR A 63 10.32 -19.31 0.97
N ILE A 64 11.51 -19.59 0.42
CA ILE A 64 11.99 -19.02 -0.85
C ILE A 64 11.05 -19.42 -2.00
N MET A 65 10.71 -20.71 -2.12
CA MET A 65 9.79 -21.18 -3.15
C MET A 65 8.42 -20.53 -3.04
N ALA A 66 7.88 -20.37 -1.82
CA ALA A 66 6.64 -19.66 -1.58
C ALA A 66 6.74 -18.19 -2.02
N ARG A 67 7.87 -17.51 -1.76
CA ARG A 67 8.07 -16.12 -2.19
C ARG A 67 8.03 -15.98 -3.71
N PHE A 68 8.75 -16.84 -4.42
CA PHE A 68 8.75 -16.83 -5.88
C PHE A 68 7.36 -17.16 -6.44
N ALA A 69 6.67 -18.15 -5.87
CA ALA A 69 5.32 -18.52 -6.30
C ALA A 69 4.34 -17.35 -6.12
N VAL A 70 4.29 -16.74 -4.94
CA VAL A 70 3.39 -15.61 -4.66
C VAL A 70 3.78 -14.37 -5.46
N GLY A 71 5.08 -14.04 -5.53
CA GLY A 71 5.58 -12.88 -6.27
C GLY A 71 5.30 -12.98 -7.76
N LEU A 72 5.59 -14.14 -8.37
CA LEU A 72 5.34 -14.35 -9.80
C LEU A 72 3.85 -14.35 -10.12
N THR A 73 3.02 -15.03 -9.32
CA THR A 73 1.57 -15.05 -9.53
C THR A 73 0.96 -13.65 -9.38
N ALA A 74 1.40 -12.86 -8.40
CA ALA A 74 0.97 -11.46 -8.25
C ALA A 74 1.34 -10.60 -9.47
N LEU A 75 2.59 -10.70 -9.96
CA LEU A 75 3.04 -9.96 -11.14
C LEU A 75 2.26 -10.35 -12.39
N LEU A 76 2.08 -11.65 -12.64
CA LEU A 76 1.31 -12.14 -13.78
C LEU A 76 -0.16 -11.69 -13.72
N THR A 77 -0.75 -11.71 -12.52
CA THR A 77 -2.13 -11.25 -12.31
C THR A 77 -2.26 -9.75 -12.59
N LEU A 78 -1.36 -8.93 -12.04
CA LEU A 78 -1.39 -7.49 -12.27
C LEU A 78 -1.17 -7.14 -13.75
N GLU A 79 -0.17 -7.76 -14.38
CA GLU A 79 0.12 -7.54 -15.81
C GLU A 79 -1.07 -7.98 -16.68
N GLY A 80 -1.72 -9.10 -16.35
CA GLY A 80 -2.95 -9.55 -17.00
C GLY A 80 -4.10 -8.55 -16.85
N GLN A 81 -4.31 -7.99 -15.66
CA GLN A 81 -5.34 -6.97 -15.41
C GLN A 81 -5.06 -5.65 -16.13
N LEU A 82 -3.79 -5.23 -16.18
CA LEU A 82 -3.37 -4.04 -16.91
C LEU A 82 -3.64 -4.18 -18.41
N ARG A 83 -3.28 -5.33 -19.00
CA ARG A 83 -3.53 -5.64 -20.41
C ARG A 83 -5.01 -5.72 -20.76
N ARG A 84 -5.85 -6.24 -19.85
CA ARG A 84 -7.31 -6.34 -20.03
C ARG A 84 -8.05 -5.03 -19.77
N GLY A 85 -7.36 -3.95 -19.42
CA GLY A 85 -8.02 -2.67 -19.20
C GLY A 85 -8.91 -2.63 -17.95
N VAL A 86 -8.71 -3.52 -16.97
CA VAL A 86 -9.60 -3.64 -15.79
C VAL A 86 -9.60 -2.34 -14.97
N ALA A 87 -10.71 -2.03 -14.31
CA ALA A 87 -10.85 -0.82 -13.48
C ALA A 87 -9.81 -0.76 -12.36
N THR A 88 -9.34 0.45 -12.03
CA THR A 88 -8.25 0.70 -11.06
C THR A 88 -8.52 0.10 -9.67
N GLN A 89 -9.79 0.00 -9.26
CA GLN A 89 -10.16 -0.61 -7.99
C GLN A 89 -9.73 -2.08 -7.88
N TRP A 90 -9.75 -2.83 -8.98
CA TRP A 90 -9.31 -4.22 -9.01
C TRP A 90 -7.79 -4.34 -8.94
N LEU A 91 -7.05 -3.37 -9.49
CA LEU A 91 -5.60 -3.30 -9.35
C LEU A 91 -5.23 -3.08 -7.87
N ASP A 92 -5.94 -2.16 -7.20
CA ASP A 92 -5.74 -1.91 -5.77
C ASP A 92 -6.00 -3.16 -4.92
N ILE A 93 -7.11 -3.88 -5.19
CA ILE A 93 -7.45 -5.14 -4.51
C ILE A 93 -6.37 -6.20 -4.75
N THR A 94 -5.86 -6.30 -5.97
CA THR A 94 -4.83 -7.29 -6.33
C THR A 94 -3.51 -7.02 -5.64
N CYS A 95 -3.09 -5.76 -5.58
CA CYS A 95 -1.90 -5.36 -4.83
C CYS A 95 -2.09 -5.60 -3.33
N ALA A 96 -3.25 -5.27 -2.75
CA ALA A 96 -3.55 -5.54 -1.34
C ALA A 96 -3.54 -7.05 -1.04
N ALA A 97 -4.16 -7.86 -1.92
CA ALA A 97 -4.15 -9.31 -1.83
C ALA A 97 -2.73 -9.87 -1.94
N ALA A 98 -1.89 -9.33 -2.84
CA ALA A 98 -0.49 -9.74 -2.98
C ALA A 98 0.31 -9.54 -1.69
N ILE A 99 0.07 -8.45 -0.95
CA ILE A 99 0.72 -8.22 0.35
C ILE A 99 0.25 -9.26 1.37
N ILE A 100 -1.05 -9.52 1.45
CA ILE A 100 -1.63 -10.48 2.41
C ILE A 100 -1.14 -11.91 2.10
N PHE A 101 -1.22 -12.33 0.84
CA PHE A 101 -0.73 -13.64 0.42
C PHE A 101 0.79 -13.76 0.54
N GLY A 102 1.54 -12.69 0.29
CA GLY A 102 2.99 -12.69 0.50
C GLY A 102 3.32 -12.87 1.98
N TYR A 103 2.55 -12.23 2.87
CA TYR A 103 2.70 -12.41 4.29
C TYR A 103 2.35 -13.83 4.75
N VAL A 104 1.19 -14.36 4.37
CA VAL A 104 0.76 -15.72 4.73
C VAL A 104 1.70 -16.78 4.13
N GLY A 105 2.09 -16.62 2.88
CA GLY A 105 3.00 -17.53 2.17
C GLY A 105 4.41 -17.56 2.78
N TRP A 106 4.84 -16.48 3.43
CA TRP A 106 6.07 -16.45 4.21
C TRP A 106 5.89 -17.04 5.61
N LEU A 107 4.81 -16.64 6.29
CA LEU A 107 4.53 -17.01 7.66
C LEU A 107 4.31 -18.51 7.84
N TRP A 108 3.56 -19.12 6.92
CA TRP A 108 3.23 -20.55 6.97
C TRP A 108 4.47 -21.45 7.03
N PRO A 109 5.39 -21.43 6.06
CA PRO A 109 6.62 -22.23 6.11
C PRO A 109 7.53 -21.83 7.28
N THR A 110 7.63 -20.54 7.60
CA THR A 110 8.42 -20.06 8.74
C THR A 110 7.94 -20.66 10.08
N SER A 111 6.63 -20.84 10.25
CA SER A 111 6.06 -21.42 11.47
C SER A 111 6.40 -22.90 11.70
N LEU A 112 6.81 -23.60 10.65
CA LEU A 112 7.27 -24.99 10.67
C LEU A 112 8.74 -25.11 11.10
N GLY A 113 9.46 -23.99 11.21
CA GLY A 113 10.86 -23.97 11.63
C GLY A 113 11.07 -24.57 13.02
N ALA A 114 12.16 -25.33 13.17
CA ALA A 114 12.52 -26.01 14.40
C ALA A 114 12.98 -25.03 15.50
N ASP A 115 13.69 -23.96 15.13
CA ASP A 115 14.16 -22.95 16.07
C ASP A 115 13.08 -21.90 16.36
N ARG A 116 12.39 -22.09 17.49
CA ARG A 116 11.33 -21.19 17.95
C ARG A 116 11.84 -19.78 18.30
N GLN A 117 13.10 -19.63 18.72
CA GLN A 117 13.65 -18.32 19.06
C GLN A 117 14.00 -17.53 17.81
N ALA A 118 14.65 -18.15 16.83
CA ALA A 118 14.94 -17.51 15.55
C ALA A 118 13.64 -17.10 14.82
N VAL A 119 12.63 -17.97 14.82
CA VAL A 119 11.29 -17.65 14.29
C VAL A 119 10.68 -16.44 15.01
N ALA A 120 10.78 -16.36 16.34
CA ALA A 120 10.28 -15.22 17.11
C ALA A 120 11.01 -13.91 16.76
N TYR A 121 12.33 -13.91 16.56
CA TYR A 121 13.02 -12.73 16.04
C TYR A 121 12.59 -12.40 14.62
N TYR A 122 12.33 -13.43 13.81
CA TYR A 122 11.93 -13.24 12.43
C TYR A 122 10.54 -12.62 12.29
N MET A 123 9.66 -12.79 13.28
CA MET A 123 8.35 -12.15 13.35
C MET A 123 8.38 -10.61 13.37
N VAL A 124 9.51 -9.98 13.73
CA VAL A 124 9.68 -8.51 13.59
C VAL A 124 9.47 -8.09 12.14
N PHE A 125 10.01 -8.86 11.18
CA PHE A 125 9.94 -8.56 9.75
C PHE A 125 8.51 -8.62 9.20
N GLY A 126 7.59 -9.27 9.91
CA GLY A 126 6.16 -9.26 9.57
C GLY A 126 5.55 -7.85 9.53
N THR A 127 6.10 -6.89 10.28
CA THR A 127 5.62 -5.49 10.23
C THR A 127 5.96 -4.78 8.93
N ILE A 128 6.97 -5.26 8.19
CA ILE A 128 7.35 -4.69 6.89
C ILE A 128 6.20 -4.85 5.89
N PHE A 129 5.44 -5.95 5.95
CA PHE A 129 4.25 -6.13 5.10
C PHE A 129 3.17 -5.08 5.41
N MET A 130 2.99 -4.74 6.69
CA MET A 130 2.06 -3.68 7.10
C MET A 130 2.50 -2.30 6.57
N MET A 131 3.81 -2.02 6.61
CA MET A 131 4.38 -0.78 6.08
C MET A 131 4.35 -0.73 4.55
N SER A 132 4.52 -1.87 3.88
CA SER A 132 4.59 -1.99 2.41
C SER A 132 3.33 -1.49 1.71
N ALA A 133 2.15 -1.69 2.31
CA ALA A 133 0.88 -1.17 1.82
C ALA A 133 0.87 0.35 1.66
N ASN A 134 1.70 1.05 2.43
CA ASN A 134 1.76 2.51 2.48
C ASN A 134 2.98 3.08 1.74
N LEU A 135 4.05 2.29 1.60
CA LEU A 135 5.30 2.73 0.98
C LEU A 135 5.32 2.51 -0.54
N PHE A 136 4.90 1.33 -0.99
CA PHE A 136 5.02 0.94 -2.41
C PHE A 136 3.75 1.19 -3.22
N PHE A 137 2.62 1.37 -2.54
CA PHE A 137 1.33 1.50 -3.18
C PHE A 137 0.65 2.80 -2.79
N THR A 138 0.11 3.51 -3.78
CA THR A 138 -0.69 4.71 -3.58
C THR A 138 -2.17 4.38 -3.36
N PHE A 139 -2.44 3.40 -2.48
CA PHE A 139 -3.81 3.01 -2.15
C PHE A 139 -4.66 4.19 -1.69
N SER A 140 -5.98 4.06 -1.90
CA SER A 140 -6.92 4.90 -1.17
C SER A 140 -6.74 4.69 0.33
N PHE A 141 -6.95 5.74 1.13
CA PHE A 141 -6.82 5.69 2.58
C PHE A 141 -7.56 4.49 3.18
N LYS A 142 -8.80 4.24 2.73
CA LYS A 142 -9.62 3.10 3.19
C LYS A 142 -8.97 1.75 2.89
N THR A 143 -8.50 1.55 1.66
CA THR A 143 -7.86 0.28 1.25
C THR A 143 -6.58 0.03 2.03
N SER A 144 -5.79 1.07 2.28
CA SER A 144 -4.55 0.94 3.03
C SER A 144 -4.82 0.54 4.49
N ILE A 145 -5.74 1.23 5.17
CA ILE A 145 -6.14 0.92 6.55
C ILE A 145 -6.66 -0.52 6.65
N ILE A 146 -7.57 -0.93 5.76
CA ILE A 146 -8.11 -2.30 5.78
C ILE A 146 -6.98 -3.34 5.64
N THR A 147 -6.07 -3.13 4.69
CA THR A 147 -4.95 -4.05 4.44
C THR A 147 -4.02 -4.12 5.65
N SER A 148 -3.63 -2.96 6.21
CA SER A 148 -2.77 -2.89 7.40
C SER A 148 -3.45 -3.50 8.64
N THR A 149 -4.77 -3.33 8.82
CA THR A 149 -5.53 -3.95 9.91
C THR A 149 -5.57 -5.47 9.77
N ILE A 150 -5.78 -6.00 8.56
CA ILE A 150 -5.74 -7.46 8.32
C ILE A 150 -4.38 -8.02 8.73
N ILE A 151 -3.29 -7.38 8.31
CA ILE A 151 -1.93 -7.82 8.66
C ILE A 151 -1.70 -7.71 10.18
N LEU A 152 -2.17 -6.64 10.82
CA LEU A 152 -2.11 -6.48 12.28
C LEU A 152 -2.83 -7.60 13.01
N CYS A 153 -4.04 -7.97 12.57
CA CYS A 153 -4.80 -9.07 13.16
C CYS A 153 -4.03 -10.38 13.03
N ILE A 154 -3.48 -10.69 11.85
CA ILE A 154 -2.69 -11.91 11.65
C ILE A 154 -1.44 -11.88 12.56
N LEU A 155 -0.72 -10.76 12.65
CA LEU A 155 0.43 -10.61 13.54
C LEU A 155 0.08 -10.86 15.01
N TYR A 156 -1.06 -10.33 15.47
CA TYR A 156 -1.55 -10.55 16.83
C TYR A 156 -1.90 -12.02 17.10
N VAL A 157 -2.59 -12.66 16.14
CA VAL A 157 -2.92 -14.08 16.22
C VAL A 157 -1.65 -14.91 16.30
N VAL A 158 -0.65 -14.66 15.46
CA VAL A 158 0.61 -15.41 15.51
C VAL A 158 1.34 -15.17 16.83
N ASN A 159 1.47 -13.91 17.27
CA ASN A 159 2.14 -13.58 18.53
C ASN A 159 1.49 -14.25 19.74
N TYR A 160 0.17 -14.48 19.69
CA TYR A 160 -0.53 -15.27 20.71
C TYR A 160 -0.06 -16.73 20.73
N PHE A 161 0.06 -17.37 19.57
CA PHE A 161 0.44 -18.78 19.43
C PHE A 161 1.95 -19.05 19.58
N VAL A 162 2.80 -18.05 19.40
CA VAL A 162 4.25 -18.23 19.61
C VAL A 162 4.52 -18.55 21.09
N PRO A 163 5.28 -19.63 21.38
CA PRO A 163 5.64 -20.02 22.75
C PRO A 163 6.78 -19.12 23.27
N ALA A 164 6.44 -17.86 23.54
CA ALA A 164 7.35 -16.85 24.10
C ALA A 164 6.86 -16.32 25.45
N SER A 165 7.74 -15.62 26.16
CA SER A 165 7.42 -15.02 27.46
C SER A 165 6.30 -13.98 27.32
N LEU A 166 5.55 -13.75 28.42
CA LEU A 166 4.50 -12.73 28.44
C LEU A 166 5.07 -11.34 28.10
N THR A 167 6.26 -11.02 28.61
CA THR A 167 6.98 -9.78 28.31
C THR A 167 7.24 -9.63 26.81
N TYR A 168 7.71 -10.68 26.14
CA TYR A 168 7.90 -10.67 24.69
C TYR A 168 6.59 -10.34 23.97
N LYS A 169 5.49 -11.02 24.32
CA LYS A 169 4.19 -10.82 23.68
C LYS A 169 3.67 -9.39 23.86
N MET A 170 3.84 -8.81 25.05
CA MET A 170 3.44 -7.42 25.34
C MET A 170 4.29 -6.39 24.59
N VAL A 171 5.61 -6.58 24.54
CA VAL A 171 6.53 -5.69 23.82
C VAL A 171 6.22 -5.71 22.33
N PHE A 172 6.08 -6.89 21.74
CA PHE A 172 5.77 -7.03 20.31
C PHE A 172 4.35 -6.57 19.97
N GLY A 173 3.37 -6.84 20.84
CA GLY A 173 2.01 -6.33 20.67
C GLY A 173 1.99 -4.80 20.63
N THR A 174 2.64 -4.15 21.60
CA THR A 174 2.80 -2.69 21.62
C THR A 174 3.51 -2.19 20.36
N PHE A 175 4.61 -2.85 19.96
CA PHE A 175 5.34 -2.52 18.74
C PHE A 175 4.46 -2.58 17.49
N TYR A 176 3.64 -3.62 17.33
CA TYR A 176 2.71 -3.75 16.20
C TYR A 176 1.67 -2.64 16.17
N VAL A 177 1.09 -2.28 17.31
CA VAL A 177 0.14 -1.17 17.42
C VAL A 177 0.81 0.17 17.11
N SER A 178 2.03 0.38 17.59
CA SER A 178 2.81 1.59 17.27
C SER A 178 3.10 1.68 15.78
N CYS A 179 3.60 0.60 15.16
CA CYS A 179 3.83 0.55 13.70
C CYS A 179 2.56 0.83 12.91
N PHE A 180 1.44 0.22 13.30
CA PHE A 180 0.14 0.46 12.66
C PHE A 180 -0.27 1.93 12.77
N THR A 181 -0.15 2.51 13.97
CA THR A 181 -0.54 3.90 14.25
C THR A 181 0.32 4.89 13.45
N PHE A 182 1.64 4.73 13.48
CA PHE A 182 2.55 5.60 12.73
C PHE A 182 2.33 5.49 11.23
N THR A 183 2.21 4.27 10.71
CA THR A 183 2.01 4.06 9.27
C THR A 183 0.66 4.62 8.80
N SER A 184 -0.39 4.45 9.61
CA SER A 184 -1.72 5.03 9.34
C SER A 184 -1.70 6.56 9.39
N TYR A 185 -1.01 7.15 10.36
CA TYR A 185 -0.85 8.60 10.49
C TYR A 185 -0.09 9.20 9.29
N VAL A 186 1.03 8.59 8.90
CA VAL A 186 1.79 9.00 7.71
C VAL A 186 0.92 8.88 6.46
N ASN A 187 0.14 7.81 6.33
CA ASN A 187 -0.77 7.63 5.20
C ASN A 187 -1.85 8.72 5.14
N TRP A 188 -2.45 9.07 6.28
CA TRP A 188 -3.38 10.19 6.36
C TRP A 188 -2.70 11.46 5.87
N LYS A 189 -1.58 11.86 6.49
CA LYS A 189 -0.88 13.11 6.15
C LYS A 189 -0.53 13.19 4.66
N LEU A 190 0.00 12.10 4.08
CA LEU A 190 0.29 12.03 2.65
C LEU A 190 -0.96 12.17 1.77
N ASN A 191 -2.09 11.63 2.21
CA ASN A 191 -3.35 11.74 1.48
C ASN A 191 -3.92 13.16 1.52
N GLU A 192 -3.76 13.85 2.65
CA GLU A 192 -4.10 15.26 2.81
C GLU A 192 -3.21 16.15 1.93
N GLU A 193 -1.89 15.93 1.96
CA GLU A 193 -0.93 16.64 1.09
C GLU A 193 -1.26 16.45 -0.40
N ARG A 194 -1.61 15.23 -0.83
CA ARG A 194 -2.03 14.97 -2.21
C ARG A 194 -3.30 15.73 -2.60
N TYR A 195 -4.24 15.88 -1.69
CA TYR A 195 -5.46 16.65 -1.94
C TYR A 195 -5.15 18.15 -2.07
N ASN A 196 -4.30 18.69 -1.21
CA ASN A 196 -3.88 20.10 -1.27
C ASN A 196 -3.11 20.41 -2.57
N VAL A 197 -2.19 19.52 -2.98
CA VAL A 197 -1.46 19.67 -4.25
C VAL A 197 -2.41 19.64 -5.45
N PHE A 198 -3.44 18.78 -5.42
CA PHE A 198 -4.47 18.76 -6.46
C PHE A 198 -5.23 20.09 -6.55
N LEU A 199 -5.65 20.65 -5.41
CA LEU A 199 -6.35 21.94 -5.38
C LEU A 199 -5.48 23.07 -5.97
N ASN A 200 -4.21 23.15 -5.55
CA ASN A 200 -3.28 24.16 -6.05
C ASN A 200 -3.04 24.02 -7.57
N ALA A 201 -2.91 22.78 -8.05
CA ALA A 201 -2.73 22.52 -9.49
C ALA A 201 -3.98 22.87 -10.30
N LEU A 202 -5.18 22.64 -9.74
CA LEU A 202 -6.43 23.01 -10.37
C LEU A 202 -6.60 24.53 -10.44
N GLU A 203 -6.31 25.24 -9.34
CA GLU A 203 -6.36 26.70 -9.30
C GLU A 203 -5.41 27.32 -10.32
N ALA A 204 -4.17 26.82 -10.40
CA ALA A 204 -3.20 27.26 -11.39
C ALA A 204 -3.68 27.04 -12.84
N LYS A 205 -4.36 25.92 -13.13
CA LYS A 205 -4.94 25.66 -14.46
C LYS A 205 -6.07 26.64 -14.80
N ILE A 206 -6.91 26.97 -13.83
CA ILE A 206 -8.00 27.95 -14.02
C ILE A 206 -7.41 29.33 -14.32
N GLN A 207 -6.46 29.79 -13.50
CA GLN A 207 -5.79 31.08 -13.70
C GLN A 207 -5.08 31.17 -15.06
N HIS A 208 -4.39 30.11 -15.48
CA HIS A 208 -3.73 30.07 -16.79
C HIS A 208 -4.73 30.14 -17.94
N LYS A 209 -5.88 29.46 -17.82
CA LYS A 209 -6.93 29.49 -18.83
C LYS A 209 -7.55 30.90 -18.95
N GLU A 210 -7.83 31.54 -17.82
CA GLU A 210 -8.33 32.92 -17.79
C GLU A 210 -7.33 33.92 -18.38
N ALA A 211 -6.03 33.74 -18.12
CA ALA A 211 -4.98 34.57 -18.71
C ALA A 211 -4.87 34.37 -20.24
N THR A 212 -5.09 33.15 -20.73
CA THR A 212 -5.06 32.83 -22.18
C THR A 212 -6.31 33.33 -22.89
N GLU A 213 -7.46 33.38 -22.22
CA GLU A 213 -8.72 33.91 -22.80
C GLU A 213 -8.78 35.46 -22.79
N ARG A 214 -7.93 36.14 -21.99
CA ARG A 214 -7.87 37.60 -21.87
C ARG A 214 -6.75 38.25 -22.70
N GLY A 215 -5.84 37.48 -23.27
CA GLY A 215 -4.77 37.93 -24.18
C GLY A 215 -5.08 37.62 -25.64
#